data_AF-A0A929VX12-F1
#
_entry.id   AF-A0A929VX12-F1
#
_cell.length_a   1.000
_cell.length_b   1.000
_cell.length_c   1.000
_cell.angle_alpha   90.00
_cell.angle_beta   90.00
_cell.angle_gamma   90.00
#
_symmetry.space_group_name_H-M   'P 1'
#
loop_
_entity.id
_entity.type
_entity.pdbx_description
1 polymer ?
#
loop_
_entity_poly.entity_id
_entity_poly.type
_entity_poly.pdbx_seq_one_letter_code
_entity_poly.pdbx_strand_id
1 'polypeptide(L)'
;MNKIYYAIIGLFALTSCANTFNITGTTSVSTLDGQKLYLKVLKDTTMKNLDSCDVVHGQFQFNGAIDSVRVGNIIFNDNGSLPVVLEDGSIQVKIDNTQETVSGTPLNDKLTKFRRRFTQLMNQNSDLIHQHDQAIMNGEDMGKVNVHLAAQNASINQKMDKLVTSFVTENYDNVLGPYVFITVCMNRYEVPMLDAWVEDIMSKATDKFKNDPQVKEYYQAAQDNQNIMNGTKVPVHAPQQPAPVATPQDGPTPNDLAAPAQK
;
A
#
# COMPACT_ATOMS: atom_id res chain seq x y z
N MET A 1 26.21 20.24 -61.28
CA MET A 1 25.66 20.65 -59.98
C MET A 1 24.35 19.91 -59.78
N ASN A 2 24.32 18.79 -59.03
CA ASN A 2 23.08 18.08 -58.63
C ASN A 2 23.34 16.91 -57.64
N LYS A 3 24.51 16.86 -56.97
CA LYS A 3 24.84 15.78 -56.01
C LYS A 3 24.89 16.23 -54.55
N ILE A 4 24.61 17.52 -54.28
CA ILE A 4 24.66 18.09 -52.92
C ILE A 4 23.27 18.09 -52.25
N TYR A 5 22.18 17.91 -53.02
CA TYR A 5 20.82 17.97 -52.47
C TYR A 5 20.38 16.70 -51.74
N TYR A 6 21.06 15.56 -51.92
CA TYR A 6 20.70 14.31 -51.24
C TYR A 6 21.28 14.18 -49.82
N ALA A 7 22.18 15.07 -49.41
CA ALA A 7 22.76 15.05 -48.06
C ALA A 7 21.94 15.85 -47.03
N ILE A 8 20.90 16.58 -47.45
CA ILE A 8 20.09 17.45 -46.57
C ILE A 8 18.67 16.87 -46.34
N ILE A 9 18.31 15.75 -46.98
CA ILE A 9 17.02 15.03 -46.78
C ILE A 9 17.24 13.78 -45.91
N GLY A 10 18.17 13.84 -44.97
CA GLY A 10 18.50 12.76 -44.03
C GLY A 10 18.36 13.16 -42.56
N LEU A 11 17.73 14.29 -42.26
CA LEU A 11 17.60 14.82 -40.90
C LEU A 11 16.18 15.31 -40.60
N PHE A 12 15.17 14.62 -41.12
CA PHE A 12 13.80 14.75 -40.62
C PHE A 12 13.57 13.71 -39.52
N ALA A 13 13.74 14.18 -38.29
CA ALA A 13 12.90 13.86 -37.13
C ALA A 13 12.76 12.37 -36.76
N LEU A 14 13.75 11.87 -36.00
CA LEU A 14 13.45 10.96 -34.90
C LEU A 14 12.78 11.76 -33.77
N THR A 15 11.58 12.31 -33.99
CA THR A 15 10.72 12.65 -32.85
C THR A 15 10.20 11.32 -32.32
N SER A 16 11.03 10.62 -31.55
CA SER A 16 10.53 9.61 -30.63
C SER A 16 9.48 10.35 -29.80
N CYS A 17 8.20 10.01 -29.98
CA CYS A 17 7.16 10.38 -29.03
C CYS A 17 7.54 9.69 -27.71
N ALA A 18 8.46 10.30 -26.96
CA ALA A 18 8.74 9.91 -25.60
C ALA A 18 7.45 10.20 -24.84
N ASN A 19 6.83 9.16 -24.27
CA ASN A 19 5.70 9.37 -23.38
C ASN A 19 6.19 10.21 -22.19
N THR A 20 5.39 11.18 -21.80
CA THR A 20 5.75 12.09 -20.71
C THR A 20 4.60 12.20 -19.74
N PHE A 21 4.92 12.31 -18.47
CA PHE A 21 3.91 12.68 -17.48
C PHE A 21 4.14 14.13 -17.07
N ASN A 22 3.04 14.83 -16.82
CA ASN A 22 3.06 16.14 -16.19
C ASN A 22 2.11 16.11 -14.99
N ILE A 23 2.65 16.23 -13.78
CA ILE A 23 1.86 16.35 -12.56
C ILE A 23 1.84 17.81 -12.14
N THR A 24 0.66 18.41 -12.14
CA THR A 24 0.42 19.74 -11.55
C THR A 24 -0.36 19.57 -10.25
N GLY A 25 0.19 20.09 -9.17
CA GLY A 25 -0.32 19.90 -7.82
C GLY A 25 -0.70 21.20 -7.14
N THR A 26 -1.77 21.15 -6.35
CA THR A 26 -2.17 22.23 -5.44
C THR A 26 -2.37 21.69 -4.04
N THR A 27 -2.03 22.49 -3.03
CA THR A 27 -2.27 22.19 -1.64
C THR A 27 -2.79 23.39 -0.86
N SER A 28 -3.77 23.14 0.01
CA SER A 28 -4.25 24.12 1.00
C SER A 28 -3.72 23.85 2.40
N VAL A 29 -2.84 22.85 2.56
CA VAL A 29 -2.24 22.49 3.83
C VAL A 29 -1.06 23.42 4.08
N SER A 30 -1.22 24.36 5.02
CA SER A 30 -0.22 25.42 5.25
C SER A 30 1.15 24.90 5.65
N THR A 31 1.22 23.72 6.30
CA THR A 31 2.49 23.11 6.70
C THR A 31 3.29 22.59 5.53
N LEU A 32 2.67 22.36 4.36
CA LEU A 32 3.37 21.88 3.16
C LEU A 32 4.00 23.02 2.35
N ASP A 33 3.59 24.27 2.54
CA ASP A 33 4.17 25.39 1.80
C ASP A 33 5.64 25.61 2.20
N GLY A 34 6.51 25.73 1.21
CA GLY A 34 7.97 25.78 1.41
C GLY A 34 8.63 24.41 1.70
N GLN A 35 7.88 23.31 1.75
CA GLN A 35 8.45 21.97 1.89
C GLN A 35 8.85 21.36 0.55
N LYS A 36 9.81 20.43 0.61
CA LYS A 36 10.24 19.64 -0.55
C LYS A 36 9.43 18.34 -0.63
N LEU A 37 8.75 18.15 -1.75
CA LEU A 37 8.04 16.93 -2.08
C LEU A 37 8.96 16.00 -2.89
N TYR A 38 8.82 14.70 -2.70
CA TYR A 38 9.57 13.68 -3.44
C TYR A 38 8.63 12.77 -4.20
N LEU A 39 8.85 12.61 -5.50
CA LEU A 39 8.21 11.58 -6.29
C LEU A 39 9.08 10.33 -6.26
N LYS A 40 8.55 9.24 -5.70
CA LYS A 40 9.26 7.96 -5.59
C LYS A 40 8.54 6.86 -6.35
N VAL A 41 9.30 5.95 -6.93
CA VAL A 41 8.78 4.74 -7.59
C VAL A 41 9.40 3.51 -6.95
N LEU A 42 8.65 2.43 -6.87
CA LEU A 42 9.20 1.16 -6.43
C LEU A 42 10.03 0.56 -7.57
N LYS A 43 11.29 0.24 -7.29
CA LYS A 43 12.20 -0.43 -8.21
C LYS A 43 13.07 -1.41 -7.44
N ASP A 44 13.10 -2.66 -7.89
CA ASP A 44 13.88 -3.74 -7.26
C ASP A 44 13.63 -3.78 -5.74
N THR A 45 12.35 -3.85 -5.35
CA THR A 45 11.85 -3.86 -3.96
C THR A 45 12.19 -2.65 -3.09
N THR A 46 12.85 -1.63 -3.66
CA THR A 46 13.24 -0.40 -2.95
C THR A 46 12.56 0.84 -3.54
N MET A 47 12.13 1.75 -2.69
CA MET A 47 11.61 3.05 -3.13
C MET A 47 12.77 3.91 -3.61
N LYS A 48 12.79 4.22 -4.90
CA LYS A 48 13.79 5.10 -5.52
C LYS A 48 13.20 6.49 -5.77
N ASN A 49 13.98 7.53 -5.50
CA ASN A 49 13.62 8.89 -5.84
C ASN A 49 13.67 9.04 -7.37
N LEU A 50 12.54 9.44 -7.95
CA LEU A 50 12.41 9.76 -9.37
C LEU A 50 12.65 11.26 -9.60
N ASP A 51 12.03 12.10 -8.77
CA ASP A 51 12.13 13.57 -8.86
C ASP A 51 11.82 14.21 -7.50
N SER A 52 12.09 15.50 -7.36
CA SER A 52 11.72 16.32 -6.20
C SER A 52 11.39 17.75 -6.60
N CYS A 53 10.40 18.36 -5.97
CA CYS A 53 10.07 19.77 -6.18
C CYS A 53 9.74 20.47 -4.85
N ASP A 54 9.87 21.79 -4.82
CA ASP A 54 9.46 22.61 -3.67
C ASP A 54 8.02 23.09 -3.86
N VAL A 55 7.25 23.14 -2.78
CA VAL A 55 5.92 23.75 -2.77
C VAL A 55 6.09 25.27 -2.65
N VAL A 56 5.54 26.01 -3.61
CA VAL A 56 5.59 27.47 -3.63
C VAL A 56 4.17 28.01 -3.78
N HIS A 57 3.73 28.77 -2.77
CA HIS A 57 2.37 29.32 -2.72
C HIS A 57 1.29 28.23 -2.85
N GLY A 58 1.52 27.09 -2.21
CA GLY A 58 0.63 25.94 -2.28
C GLY A 58 0.57 25.25 -3.65
N GLN A 59 1.53 25.49 -4.54
CA GLN A 59 1.61 24.83 -5.84
C GLN A 59 2.90 24.04 -5.98
N PHE A 60 2.85 22.92 -6.71
CA PHE A 60 4.01 22.09 -7.00
C PHE A 60 3.85 21.40 -8.36
N GLN A 61 4.96 20.97 -8.95
CA GLN A 61 4.94 20.30 -10.25
C GLN A 61 6.02 19.23 -10.35
N PHE A 62 5.67 18.08 -10.94
CA PHE A 62 6.63 17.08 -11.38
C PHE A 62 6.47 16.86 -12.87
N ASN A 63 7.59 16.67 -13.57
CA ASN A 63 7.56 16.32 -14.99
C ASN A 63 8.70 15.36 -15.32
N GLY A 64 8.48 14.52 -16.33
CA GLY A 64 9.52 13.60 -16.75
C GLY A 64 9.09 12.71 -17.89
N ALA A 65 10.07 12.06 -18.49
CA ALA A 65 9.83 10.99 -19.45
C ALA A 65 9.48 9.68 -18.73
N ILE A 66 8.57 8.91 -19.32
CA ILE A 66 8.25 7.55 -18.89
C ILE A 66 8.47 6.58 -20.04
N ASP A 67 9.19 5.52 -19.74
CA ASP A 67 9.38 4.34 -20.59
C ASP A 67 8.16 3.40 -20.54
N SER A 68 7.51 3.32 -19.38
CA SER A 68 6.28 2.54 -19.16
C SER A 68 5.39 3.16 -18.09
N VAL A 69 4.09 2.95 -18.22
CA VAL A 69 3.11 3.30 -17.17
C VAL A 69 3.46 2.55 -15.89
N ARG A 70 3.52 3.27 -14.76
CA ARG A 70 3.83 2.70 -13.43
C ARG A 70 3.19 3.52 -12.32
N VAL A 71 3.05 2.93 -11.13
CA VAL A 71 2.61 3.66 -9.94
C VAL A 71 3.81 4.33 -9.27
N GLY A 72 3.72 5.63 -9.05
CA GLY A 72 4.60 6.42 -8.20
C GLY A 72 3.89 6.84 -6.92
N ASN A 73 4.66 7.39 -5.99
CA ASN A 73 4.17 7.89 -4.72
C ASN A 73 4.77 9.28 -4.47
N ILE A 74 3.91 10.27 -4.27
CA ILE A 74 4.32 11.60 -3.82
C ILE A 74 4.45 11.54 -2.30
N ILE A 75 5.66 11.79 -1.81
CA ILE A 75 5.98 11.82 -0.38
C ILE A 75 6.10 13.28 0.03
N PHE A 76 5.28 13.70 0.98
CA PHE A 76 5.19 15.08 1.42
C PHE A 76 5.46 15.30 2.91
N ASN A 77 5.34 14.27 3.75
CA ASN A 77 5.73 14.26 5.17
C ASN A 77 6.30 12.89 5.55
N ASP A 78 6.87 12.72 6.75
CA ASP A 78 7.42 11.44 7.23
C ASP A 78 6.40 10.27 7.17
N ASN A 79 5.10 10.58 7.26
CA ASN A 79 4.00 9.59 7.24
C ASN A 79 3.02 9.78 6.06
N GLY A 80 3.21 10.79 5.21
CA GLY A 80 2.26 11.17 4.16
C GLY A 80 2.71 10.68 2.78
N SER A 81 1.95 9.76 2.17
CA SER A 81 2.20 9.23 0.84
C SER A 81 0.93 9.19 -0.01
N LEU A 82 1.00 9.80 -1.20
CA LEU A 82 -0.09 9.84 -2.16
C LEU A 82 0.27 9.05 -3.43
N PRO A 83 -0.40 7.92 -3.71
CA PRO A 83 -0.16 7.17 -4.93
C PRO A 83 -0.68 7.93 -6.16
N VAL A 84 0.12 7.90 -7.22
CA VAL A 84 -0.15 8.50 -8.53
C VAL A 84 0.28 7.54 -9.64
N VAL A 85 -0.56 7.35 -10.65
CA VAL A 85 -0.16 6.61 -11.85
C VAL A 85 0.59 7.55 -12.77
N LEU A 86 1.84 7.23 -13.07
CA LEU A 86 2.65 7.93 -14.06
C LEU A 86 2.25 7.40 -15.43
N GLU A 87 1.29 8.06 -16.07
CA GLU A 87 0.82 7.77 -17.43
C GLU A 87 0.91 9.03 -18.31
N ASP A 88 0.82 8.83 -19.62
CA ASP A 88 0.89 9.94 -20.57
C ASP A 88 -0.30 10.88 -20.37
N GLY A 89 -0.02 12.18 -20.29
CA GLY A 89 -1.03 13.22 -20.12
C GLY A 89 -0.82 14.13 -18.90
N SER A 90 -1.82 14.98 -18.66
CA SER A 90 -1.81 15.97 -17.58
C SER A 90 -2.52 15.42 -16.34
N ILE A 91 -1.75 15.19 -15.29
CA ILE A 91 -2.18 14.67 -14.01
C ILE A 91 -2.35 15.85 -13.05
N GLN A 92 -3.53 15.96 -12.44
CA GLN A 92 -3.86 16.97 -11.45
C GLN A 92 -3.91 16.37 -10.06
N VAL A 93 -3.13 16.93 -9.14
CA VAL A 93 -3.09 16.52 -7.74
C VAL A 93 -3.66 17.64 -6.87
N LYS A 94 -4.53 17.29 -5.93
CA LYS A 94 -5.02 18.21 -4.91
C LYS A 94 -4.91 17.57 -3.54
N ILE A 95 -4.24 18.28 -2.63
CA ILE A 95 -4.02 17.87 -1.23
C ILE A 95 -4.62 18.95 -0.32
N ASP A 96 -5.72 18.63 0.35
CA ASP A 96 -6.31 19.49 1.39
C ASP A 96 -6.33 18.78 2.76
N ASN A 97 -6.81 19.47 3.80
CA ASN A 97 -6.81 18.94 5.17
C ASN A 97 -7.74 17.72 5.36
N THR A 98 -8.59 17.40 4.38
CA THR A 98 -9.61 16.35 4.47
C THR A 98 -9.48 15.28 3.40
N GLN A 99 -8.93 15.62 2.25
CA GLN A 99 -8.95 14.81 1.05
C GLN A 99 -7.69 14.99 0.21
N GLU A 100 -7.26 13.88 -0.37
CA GLU A 100 -6.20 13.79 -1.37
C GLU A 100 -6.79 13.21 -2.64
N THR A 101 -6.63 13.90 -3.76
CA THR A 101 -7.18 13.44 -5.05
C THR A 101 -6.15 13.56 -6.16
N VAL A 102 -6.18 12.59 -7.06
CA VAL A 102 -5.37 12.55 -8.28
C VAL A 102 -6.30 12.32 -9.46
N SER A 103 -6.21 13.15 -10.49
CA SER A 103 -7.17 13.14 -11.61
C SER A 103 -6.53 13.58 -12.92
N GLY A 104 -7.31 13.60 -13.99
CA GLY A 104 -6.90 14.16 -15.29
C GLY A 104 -6.39 13.12 -16.30
N THR A 105 -6.22 11.87 -15.86
CA THR A 105 -5.84 10.74 -16.70
C THR A 105 -6.61 9.47 -16.30
N PRO A 106 -6.85 8.53 -17.23
CA PRO A 106 -7.84 7.45 -17.02
C PRO A 106 -7.55 6.52 -15.84
N LEU A 107 -6.29 6.15 -15.60
CA LEU A 107 -5.94 5.25 -14.49
C LEU A 107 -5.96 6.00 -13.17
N ASN A 108 -5.54 7.26 -13.14
CA ASN A 108 -5.65 8.10 -11.95
C ASN A 108 -7.10 8.34 -11.53
N ASP A 109 -7.99 8.67 -12.46
CA ASP A 109 -9.42 8.87 -12.17
C ASP A 109 -10.05 7.57 -11.61
N LYS A 110 -9.68 6.43 -12.19
CA LYS A 110 -10.13 5.11 -11.74
C LYS A 110 -9.61 4.79 -10.33
N LEU A 111 -8.33 5.00 -10.06
CA LEU A 111 -7.72 4.77 -8.74
C LEU A 111 -8.32 5.69 -7.68
N THR A 112 -8.52 6.97 -7.97
CA THR A 112 -9.13 7.94 -7.07
C THR A 112 -10.57 7.55 -6.73
N LYS A 113 -11.36 7.10 -7.73
CA LYS A 113 -12.72 6.61 -7.48
C LYS A 113 -12.73 5.41 -6.56
N PHE A 114 -11.82 4.46 -6.75
CA PHE A 114 -11.66 3.29 -5.88
C PHE A 114 -11.26 3.70 -4.46
N ARG A 115 -10.17 4.46 -4.31
CA ARG A 115 -9.68 4.93 -2.99
C ARG A 115 -10.78 5.64 -2.22
N ARG A 116 -11.52 6.54 -2.85
CA ARG A 116 -12.64 7.24 -2.20
C ARG A 116 -13.70 6.28 -1.67
N ARG A 117 -14.09 5.26 -2.43
CA ARG A 117 -15.08 4.27 -1.96
C ARG A 117 -14.53 3.36 -0.88
N PHE A 118 -13.26 2.97 -1.00
CA PHE A 118 -12.58 2.16 0.00
C PHE A 118 -12.47 2.91 1.34
N THR A 119 -12.00 4.16 1.32
CA THR A 119 -11.93 5.02 2.52
C THR A 119 -13.31 5.26 3.14
N GLN A 120 -14.35 5.44 2.34
CA GLN A 120 -15.72 5.57 2.88
C GLN A 120 -16.18 4.33 3.66
N LEU A 121 -15.91 3.13 3.14
CA LEU A 121 -16.22 1.89 3.84
C LEU A 121 -15.38 1.72 5.11
N MET A 122 -14.10 2.11 5.06
CA MET A 122 -13.22 2.09 6.24
C MET A 122 -13.71 3.04 7.34
N ASN A 123 -14.13 4.25 6.97
CA ASN A 123 -14.69 5.20 7.93
C ASN A 123 -15.99 4.67 8.55
N GLN A 124 -16.89 4.08 7.73
CA GLN A 124 -18.09 3.42 8.24
C GLN A 124 -17.77 2.29 9.22
N ASN A 125 -16.71 1.54 8.97
CA ASN A 125 -16.26 0.48 9.87
C ASN A 125 -15.73 1.06 11.20
N SER A 126 -14.94 2.13 11.14
CA SER A 126 -14.44 2.83 12.33
C SER A 126 -15.57 3.45 13.16
N ASP A 127 -16.61 3.98 12.50
CA ASP A 127 -17.78 4.55 13.17
C ASP A 127 -18.55 3.52 14.00
N LEU A 128 -18.42 2.21 13.71
CA LEU A 128 -19.05 1.16 14.54
C LEU A 128 -18.47 1.12 15.96
N ILE A 129 -17.18 1.42 16.12
CA ILE A 129 -16.54 1.50 17.43
C ILE A 129 -17.12 2.67 18.22
N HIS A 130 -17.27 3.83 17.57
CA HIS A 130 -17.91 4.99 18.19
C HIS A 130 -19.37 4.73 18.59
N GLN A 131 -20.14 4.02 17.75
CA GLN A 131 -21.50 3.62 18.07
C GLN A 131 -21.53 2.67 19.29
N HIS A 132 -20.61 1.72 19.35
CA HIS A 132 -20.48 0.81 20.49
C HIS A 132 -20.20 1.57 21.80
N ASP A 133 -19.25 2.51 21.79
CA ASP A 133 -18.89 3.29 22.97
C ASP A 133 -20.04 4.21 23.43
N GLN A 134 -20.76 4.82 22.49
CA GLN A 134 -21.94 5.63 22.79
C GLN A 134 -23.07 4.80 23.43
N ALA A 135 -23.31 3.59 22.94
CA ALA A 135 -24.32 2.70 23.48
C ALA A 135 -24.02 2.30 24.94
N ILE A 136 -22.74 2.09 25.28
CA ILE A 136 -22.30 1.86 26.66
C ILE A 136 -22.60 3.08 27.54
N MET A 137 -22.25 4.29 27.07
CA MET A 137 -22.50 5.52 27.83
C MET A 137 -23.98 5.79 28.07
N ASN A 138 -24.83 5.42 27.10
CA ASN A 138 -26.29 5.58 27.17
C ASN A 138 -26.99 4.49 27.98
N GLY A 139 -26.27 3.45 28.43
CA GLY A 139 -26.85 2.32 29.18
C GLY A 139 -27.78 1.45 28.34
N GLU A 140 -27.51 1.33 27.04
CA GLU A 140 -28.31 0.51 26.12
C GLU A 140 -28.13 -1.00 26.37
N ASP A 141 -29.06 -1.80 25.85
CA ASP A 141 -28.98 -3.28 25.89
C ASP A 141 -27.87 -3.77 24.94
N MET A 142 -26.69 -4.05 25.52
CA MET A 142 -25.51 -4.46 24.76
C MET A 142 -25.69 -5.78 23.99
N GLY A 143 -26.63 -6.65 24.38
CA GLY A 143 -26.95 -7.84 23.61
C GLY A 143 -27.50 -7.48 22.23
N LYS A 144 -28.43 -6.51 22.18
CA LYS A 144 -29.03 -6.02 20.93
C LYS A 144 -28.05 -5.18 20.12
N VAL A 145 -27.29 -4.31 20.80
CA VAL A 145 -26.27 -3.46 20.15
C VAL A 145 -25.22 -4.33 19.45
N ASN A 146 -24.69 -5.34 20.14
CA ASN A 146 -23.65 -6.22 19.57
C ASN A 146 -24.17 -6.99 18.34
N VAL A 147 -25.40 -7.50 18.37
CA VAL A 147 -26.00 -8.16 17.20
C VAL A 147 -26.15 -7.19 16.03
N HIS A 148 -26.60 -5.96 16.31
CA HIS A 148 -26.78 -4.94 15.28
C HIS A 148 -25.44 -4.50 14.66
N LEU A 149 -24.44 -4.19 15.47
CA LEU A 149 -23.12 -3.78 15.01
C LEU A 149 -22.38 -4.92 14.29
N ALA A 150 -22.54 -6.18 14.73
CA ALA A 150 -21.99 -7.33 14.02
C ALA A 150 -22.59 -7.48 12.62
N ALA A 151 -23.91 -7.26 12.46
CA ALA A 151 -24.56 -7.29 11.16
C ALA A 151 -24.09 -6.14 10.25
N GLN A 152 -23.90 -4.94 10.80
CA GLN A 152 -23.34 -3.81 10.05
C GLN A 152 -21.90 -4.08 9.60
N ASN A 153 -21.04 -4.56 10.52
CA ASN A 153 -19.66 -4.93 10.24
C ASN A 153 -19.58 -5.97 9.11
N ALA A 154 -20.40 -7.03 9.19
CA ALA A 154 -20.47 -8.05 8.14
C ALA A 154 -20.87 -7.46 6.77
N SER A 155 -21.85 -6.54 6.75
CA SER A 155 -22.27 -5.84 5.53
C SER A 155 -21.16 -4.97 4.93
N ILE A 156 -20.43 -4.24 5.76
CA ILE A 156 -19.32 -3.38 5.35
C ILE A 156 -18.18 -4.24 4.78
N ASN A 157 -17.80 -5.31 5.49
CA ASN A 157 -16.75 -6.23 5.03
C ASN A 157 -17.11 -6.87 3.69
N GLN A 158 -18.36 -7.32 3.50
CA GLN A 158 -18.80 -7.87 2.21
C GLN A 158 -18.72 -6.84 1.07
N LYS A 159 -19.08 -5.57 1.33
CA LYS A 159 -18.96 -4.50 0.33
C LYS A 159 -17.50 -4.20 0.00
N MET A 160 -16.63 -4.22 1.01
CA MET A 160 -15.20 -3.99 0.85
C MET A 160 -14.55 -5.11 0.05
N ASP A 161 -14.81 -6.36 0.40
CA ASP A 161 -14.32 -7.54 -0.33
C ASP A 161 -14.77 -7.51 -1.79
N LYS A 162 -16.05 -7.20 -2.04
CA LYS A 162 -16.57 -7.05 -3.41
C LYS A 162 -15.88 -5.90 -4.16
N LEU A 163 -15.73 -4.75 -3.52
CA LEU A 163 -15.10 -3.57 -4.12
C LEU A 163 -13.65 -3.88 -4.55
N VAL A 164 -12.86 -4.48 -3.66
CA VAL A 164 -11.47 -4.84 -3.94
C VAL A 164 -11.41 -5.91 -5.02
N THR A 165 -12.18 -7.00 -4.88
CA THR A 165 -12.16 -8.14 -5.82
C THR A 165 -12.52 -7.68 -7.23
N SER A 166 -13.63 -6.95 -7.39
CA SER A 166 -14.02 -6.42 -8.70
C SER A 166 -12.95 -5.49 -9.26
N PHE A 167 -12.41 -4.58 -8.46
CA PHE A 167 -11.37 -3.67 -8.94
C PHE A 167 -10.11 -4.40 -9.40
N VAL A 168 -9.62 -5.39 -8.66
CA VAL A 168 -8.44 -6.16 -9.07
C VAL A 168 -8.73 -6.93 -10.36
N THR A 169 -9.86 -7.65 -10.42
CA THR A 169 -10.23 -8.47 -11.59
C THR A 169 -10.44 -7.65 -12.87
N GLU A 170 -11.01 -6.45 -12.77
CA GLU A 170 -11.21 -5.53 -13.90
C GLU A 170 -9.90 -4.86 -14.37
N ASN A 171 -8.81 -5.01 -13.62
CA ASN A 171 -7.54 -4.33 -13.87
C ASN A 171 -6.33 -5.28 -13.90
N TYR A 172 -6.54 -6.58 -14.18
CA TYR A 172 -5.45 -7.54 -14.32
C TYR A 172 -4.39 -7.11 -15.34
N ASP A 173 -4.81 -6.47 -16.42
CA ASP A 173 -3.92 -6.12 -17.53
C ASP A 173 -3.34 -4.69 -17.45
N ASN A 174 -3.47 -4.01 -16.31
CA ASN A 174 -2.84 -2.71 -16.08
C ASN A 174 -2.25 -2.60 -14.67
N VAL A 175 -1.52 -1.52 -14.41
CA VAL A 175 -0.74 -1.32 -13.17
C VAL A 175 -1.59 -1.24 -11.90
N LEU A 176 -2.90 -0.96 -12.03
CA LEU A 176 -3.78 -0.79 -10.87
C LEU A 176 -4.13 -2.13 -10.20
N GLY A 177 -4.26 -3.21 -10.99
CA GLY A 177 -4.57 -4.53 -10.46
C GLY A 177 -3.50 -5.00 -9.47
N PRO A 178 -2.24 -5.17 -9.91
CA PRO A 178 -1.13 -5.56 -9.04
C PRO A 178 -0.96 -4.61 -7.85
N TYR A 179 -1.03 -3.31 -8.10
CA TYR A 179 -0.88 -2.29 -7.05
C TYR A 179 -1.92 -2.44 -5.93
N VAL A 180 -3.21 -2.54 -6.26
CA VAL A 180 -4.27 -2.68 -5.26
C VAL A 180 -4.22 -4.04 -4.59
N PHE A 181 -3.96 -5.12 -5.34
CA PHE A 181 -3.83 -6.46 -4.77
C PHE A 181 -2.74 -6.52 -3.70
N ILE A 182 -1.54 -6.01 -4.01
CA ILE A 182 -0.41 -6.01 -3.08
C ILE A 182 -0.69 -5.10 -1.88
N THR A 183 -1.22 -3.90 -2.13
CA THR A 183 -1.58 -2.97 -1.05
C THR A 183 -2.58 -3.61 -0.08
N VAL A 184 -3.58 -4.33 -0.58
CA VAL A 184 -4.56 -5.02 0.29
C VAL A 184 -3.91 -6.18 1.03
N CYS A 185 -3.10 -7.01 0.38
CA CYS A 185 -2.42 -8.12 1.03
C CYS A 185 -1.49 -7.64 2.17
N MET A 186 -0.69 -6.59 1.92
CA MET A 186 0.23 -6.04 2.91
C MET A 186 -0.48 -5.40 4.10
N ASN A 187 -1.70 -4.88 3.93
CA ASN A 187 -2.50 -4.36 5.04
C ASN A 187 -3.24 -5.47 5.79
N ARG A 188 -3.53 -6.60 5.13
CA ARG A 188 -4.32 -7.70 5.69
C ARG A 188 -3.47 -8.69 6.47
N TYR A 189 -2.21 -8.90 6.08
CA TYR A 189 -1.34 -9.90 6.69
C TYR A 189 0.00 -9.30 7.11
N GLU A 190 0.47 -9.72 8.28
CA GLU A 190 1.81 -9.36 8.78
C GLU A 190 2.93 -10.03 7.94
N VAL A 191 2.65 -11.21 7.40
CA VAL A 191 3.53 -11.94 6.48
C VAL A 191 2.72 -12.41 5.27
N PRO A 192 3.33 -12.60 4.08
CA PRO A 192 2.61 -13.12 2.91
C PRO A 192 1.90 -14.44 3.21
N MET A 193 0.61 -14.52 2.87
CA MET A 193 -0.22 -15.70 3.12
C MET A 193 -1.09 -16.04 1.92
N LEU A 194 -1.35 -17.34 1.74
CA LEU A 194 -2.34 -17.88 0.82
C LEU A 194 -3.63 -18.12 1.60
N ASP A 195 -4.70 -17.43 1.22
CA ASP A 195 -6.06 -17.71 1.68
C ASP A 195 -6.99 -17.90 0.49
N ALA A 196 -8.26 -18.22 0.77
CA ALA A 196 -9.26 -18.46 -0.27
C ALA A 196 -9.44 -17.26 -1.22
N TRP A 197 -9.27 -16.03 -0.74
CA TRP A 197 -9.41 -14.83 -1.56
C TRP A 197 -8.21 -14.63 -2.48
N VAL A 198 -6.98 -14.81 -1.96
CA VAL A 198 -5.75 -14.77 -2.76
C VAL A 198 -5.79 -15.82 -3.86
N GLU A 199 -6.19 -17.05 -3.53
CA GLU A 199 -6.31 -18.14 -4.50
C GLU A 199 -7.40 -17.87 -5.56
N ASP A 200 -8.55 -17.32 -5.17
CA ASP A 200 -9.61 -16.97 -6.11
C ASP A 200 -9.13 -15.91 -7.13
N ILE A 201 -8.44 -14.86 -6.65
CA ILE A 201 -7.84 -13.83 -7.52
C ILE A 201 -6.79 -14.44 -8.45
N MET A 202 -5.88 -15.26 -7.94
CA MET A 202 -4.77 -15.82 -8.72
C MET A 202 -5.24 -16.86 -9.73
N SER A 203 -6.27 -17.64 -9.41
CA SER A 203 -6.83 -18.64 -10.33
C SER A 203 -7.41 -18.01 -11.61
N LYS A 204 -7.95 -16.79 -11.51
CA LYS A 204 -8.57 -16.04 -12.62
C LYS A 204 -7.63 -15.02 -13.27
N ALA A 205 -6.50 -14.71 -12.63
CA ALA A 205 -5.58 -13.68 -13.08
C ALA A 205 -4.92 -14.01 -14.43
N THR A 206 -4.71 -12.97 -15.23
CA THR A 206 -3.98 -13.05 -16.51
C THR A 206 -2.49 -13.29 -16.28
N ASP A 207 -1.78 -13.77 -17.31
CA ASP A 207 -0.33 -13.93 -17.24
C ASP A 207 0.40 -12.62 -16.96
N LYS A 208 -0.14 -11.49 -17.46
CA LYS A 208 0.42 -10.17 -17.19
C LYS A 208 0.40 -9.84 -15.70
N PHE A 209 -0.73 -10.10 -15.03
CA PHE A 209 -0.85 -9.91 -13.59
C PHE A 209 0.07 -10.86 -12.81
N LYS A 210 0.07 -12.15 -13.16
CA LYS A 210 0.89 -13.18 -12.48
C LYS A 210 2.39 -12.95 -12.63
N ASN A 211 2.81 -12.34 -13.73
CA ASN A 211 4.21 -11.99 -14.00
C ASN A 211 4.60 -10.59 -13.50
N ASP A 212 3.68 -9.83 -12.89
CA ASP A 212 4.06 -8.61 -12.19
C ASP A 212 5.08 -8.95 -11.08
N PRO A 213 6.20 -8.23 -10.97
CA PRO A 213 7.26 -8.57 -10.02
C PRO A 213 6.77 -8.64 -8.57
N GLN A 214 5.90 -7.73 -8.14
CA GLN A 214 5.42 -7.70 -6.76
C GLN A 214 4.43 -8.83 -6.50
N VAL A 215 3.53 -9.10 -7.45
CA VAL A 215 2.57 -10.23 -7.34
C VAL A 215 3.31 -11.56 -7.26
N LYS A 216 4.30 -11.75 -8.13
CA LYS A 216 5.11 -12.96 -8.18
C LYS A 216 5.89 -13.17 -6.88
N GLU A 217 6.53 -12.12 -6.38
CA GLU A 217 7.29 -12.17 -5.12
C GLU A 217 6.37 -12.48 -3.93
N TYR A 218 5.24 -11.79 -3.82
CA TYR A 218 4.24 -12.05 -2.78
C TYR A 218 3.76 -13.51 -2.81
N TYR A 219 3.34 -13.99 -3.98
CA TYR A 219 2.78 -15.34 -4.11
C TYR A 219 3.82 -16.42 -3.80
N GLN A 220 5.07 -16.24 -4.24
CA GLN A 220 6.17 -17.15 -3.90
C GLN A 220 6.45 -17.17 -2.40
N ALA A 221 6.52 -16.00 -1.77
CA ALA A 221 6.72 -15.89 -0.32
C ALA A 221 5.57 -16.52 0.46
N ALA A 222 4.34 -16.33 0.00
CA ALA A 222 3.14 -16.92 0.61
C ALA A 222 3.14 -18.46 0.52
N GLN A 223 3.53 -19.02 -0.62
CA GLN A 223 3.68 -20.47 -0.80
C GLN A 223 4.77 -21.04 0.12
N ASP A 224 5.89 -20.33 0.22
CA ASP A 224 7.00 -20.71 1.11
C ASP A 224 6.57 -20.69 2.58
N ASN A 225 5.86 -19.65 3.01
CA ASN A 225 5.31 -19.54 4.36
C ASN A 225 4.31 -20.67 4.66
N GLN A 226 3.44 -21.02 3.72
CA GLN A 226 2.52 -22.14 3.87
C GLN A 226 3.26 -23.48 4.00
N ASN A 227 4.31 -23.70 3.21
CA ASN A 227 5.14 -24.90 3.29
C ASN A 227 5.87 -25.01 4.64
N ILE A 228 6.32 -23.88 5.18
CA ILE A 228 6.91 -23.79 6.52
C ILE A 228 5.87 -24.15 7.59
N MET A 229 4.68 -23.55 7.54
CA MET A 229 3.59 -23.83 8.49
C MET A 229 3.16 -25.30 8.46
N ASN A 230 3.19 -25.93 7.28
CA ASN A 230 2.87 -27.35 7.11
C ASN A 230 4.04 -28.30 7.44
N GLY A 231 5.20 -27.79 7.87
CA GLY A 231 6.37 -28.60 8.22
C GLY A 231 7.10 -29.22 7.02
N THR A 232 6.80 -28.78 5.80
CA THR A 232 7.40 -29.28 4.56
C THR A 232 8.63 -28.48 4.12
N LYS A 233 8.91 -27.34 4.76
CA LYS A 233 10.09 -26.50 4.55
C LYS A 233 10.60 -25.97 5.90
N VAL A 234 11.92 -25.92 6.08
CA VAL A 234 12.54 -25.35 7.30
C VAL A 234 12.73 -23.83 7.11
N PRO A 235 12.39 -22.98 8.10
CA PRO A 235 12.66 -21.55 8.02
C PRO A 235 14.15 -21.26 7.82
N VAL A 236 14.47 -20.35 6.90
CA VAL A 236 15.87 -19.97 6.59
C VAL A 236 16.52 -19.17 7.74
N HIS A 237 15.71 -18.65 8.66
CA HIS A 237 16.13 -18.03 9.91
C HIS A 237 15.28 -18.57 11.06
N ALA A 238 15.65 -19.73 11.61
CA ALA A 238 15.19 -20.05 12.96
C ALA A 238 15.77 -19.00 13.91
N PRO A 239 14.99 -18.35 14.80
CA PRO A 239 15.58 -17.68 15.94
C PRO A 239 16.46 -18.71 16.63
N GLN A 240 17.75 -18.42 16.79
CA GLN A 240 18.57 -19.20 17.70
C GLN A 240 17.83 -19.16 19.03
N GLN A 241 17.33 -20.32 19.49
CA GLN A 241 16.86 -20.43 20.86
C GLN A 241 17.99 -19.88 21.73
N PRO A 242 17.73 -18.87 22.59
CA PRO A 242 18.71 -18.51 23.59
C PRO A 242 19.08 -19.79 24.33
N ALA A 243 20.39 -20.05 24.49
CA ALA A 243 20.86 -21.14 25.32
C ALA A 243 20.11 -21.09 26.67
N PRO A 244 19.75 -22.24 27.27
CA PRO A 244 18.99 -22.24 28.52
C PRO A 244 19.69 -21.34 29.52
N VAL A 245 19.03 -20.24 29.88
CA VAL A 245 19.54 -19.35 30.93
C VAL A 245 19.54 -20.20 32.19
N ALA A 246 20.72 -20.41 32.78
CA ALA A 246 20.83 -21.06 34.07
C ALA A 246 19.90 -20.33 35.04
N THR A 247 18.97 -21.07 35.65
CA THR A 247 18.08 -20.55 36.70
C THR A 247 18.92 -19.83 37.75
N PRO A 248 18.57 -18.62 38.18
CA PRO A 248 19.23 -17.97 39.30
C PRO A 248 19.17 -18.91 40.50
N GLN A 249 20.32 -19.13 41.16
CA GLN A 249 20.33 -19.82 42.45
C GLN A 249 19.47 -19.01 43.41
N ASP A 250 18.35 -19.60 43.84
CA ASP A 250 17.50 -19.01 44.88
C ASP A 250 18.37 -18.77 46.12
N GLY A 251 18.32 -17.53 46.62
CA GLY A 251 18.92 -17.19 47.91
C GLY A 251 18.28 -18.01 49.04
N PRO A 252 18.98 -18.17 50.18
CA PRO A 252 18.51 -19.01 51.27
C PRO A 252 17.12 -18.57 51.74
N THR A 253 16.25 -19.56 51.96
CA THR A 253 14.87 -19.32 52.34
C THR A 253 14.79 -18.83 53.79
N PRO A 254 13.71 -18.16 54.20
CA PRO A 254 13.54 -17.72 55.60
C PRO A 254 13.63 -18.86 56.65
N ASN A 255 13.40 -20.13 56.24
CA ASN A 255 13.60 -21.29 57.10
C ASN A 255 15.09 -21.63 57.32
N ASP A 256 15.97 -21.29 56.38
CA ASP A 256 17.42 -21.50 56.50
C ASP A 256 18.08 -20.48 57.45
N LEU A 257 17.43 -19.34 57.66
CA LEU A 257 17.85 -18.29 58.60
C LEU A 257 17.37 -18.53 60.05
N ALA A 258 16.50 -19.51 60.27
CA ALA A 258 15.89 -19.79 61.57
C ALA A 258 16.57 -20.92 62.37
N ALA A 259 17.67 -21.48 61.87
CA ALA A 259 18.43 -22.50 62.62
C ALA A 259 19.18 -21.84 63.81
N PRO A 260 19.12 -22.42 65.02
CA PRO A 260 19.82 -21.85 66.18
C PRO A 260 21.33 -21.95 66.00
N ALA A 261 22.03 -20.86 66.29
CA ALA A 261 23.49 -20.81 66.23
C ALA A 261 24.10 -21.84 67.19
N GLN A 262 24.77 -22.86 66.65
CA GLN A 262 25.61 -23.76 67.43
C GLN A 262 26.90 -23.02 67.82
N LYS A 263 27.24 -23.08 69.11
CA LYS A 263 28.56 -22.69 69.64
C LYS A 263 29.62 -23.70 69.26
#